data_AF-A0A7J4BBS5-F1
#
_entry.id   AF-A0A7J4BBS5-F1
#
_cell.length_a   1.000
_cell.length_b   1.000
_cell.length_c   1.000
_cell.angle_alpha   90.00
_cell.angle_beta   90.00
_cell.angle_gamma   90.00
#
_symmetry.space_group_name_H-M   'P 1'
#
loop_
_entity.id
_entity.type
_entity.pdbx_description
1 polymer ?
#
loop_
_entity_poly.entity_id
_entity_poly.type
_entity_poly.pdbx_seq_one_letter_code
_entity_poly.pdbx_strand_id
1 'polypeptide(L)'
;MLCIVAWIIFGFLGIFSAKYREYAKDSFRCAFNLVKLRPCESDIDRKIKTKIISKLLRFPSAARFVMKYYNVLSLAFVILIFASGGYSIYSLYNLIAYGTCDVEHPENCPFSAPSACIINASADIKTFTATSYPVCKEDGKPLVILFSTSFCPHCAWIGPTFDEFAEENKDKITAYHWDLDTKDNRLTGEVETSIPSKYLDIYKKFNPDRTVPTFAFGCKYYRIGTAYEAQNNLTAEKEEFEAVLRELLKS
;
A
#
# COMPACT_ATOMS: atom_id res chain seq x y z
N MET A 1 -16.91 -14.29 -34.54
CA MET A 1 -15.80 -13.87 -33.64
C MET A 1 -16.27 -13.21 -32.35
N LEU A 2 -17.36 -12.44 -32.35
CA LEU A 2 -17.92 -11.82 -31.15
C LEU A 2 -18.33 -12.82 -30.05
N CYS A 3 -18.68 -14.06 -30.38
CA CYS A 3 -19.31 -14.98 -29.42
C CYS A 3 -18.37 -15.49 -28.31
N ILE A 4 -17.09 -15.76 -28.61
CA ILE A 4 -16.12 -16.24 -27.62
C ILE A 4 -15.76 -15.11 -26.65
N VAL A 5 -15.54 -13.92 -27.20
CA VAL A 5 -15.24 -12.73 -26.42
C VAL A 5 -16.44 -12.29 -25.58
N ALA A 6 -17.64 -12.31 -26.15
CA ALA A 6 -18.89 -12.06 -25.44
C ALA A 6 -19.11 -13.08 -24.33
N TRP A 7 -18.72 -14.34 -24.53
CA TRP A 7 -18.78 -15.35 -23.48
C TRP A 7 -17.84 -15.04 -22.30
N ILE A 8 -16.59 -14.62 -22.55
CA ILE A 8 -15.65 -14.26 -21.49
C ILE A 8 -16.17 -13.04 -20.71
N ILE A 9 -16.58 -11.99 -21.43
CA ILE A 9 -17.03 -10.72 -20.84
C ILE A 9 -18.37 -10.90 -20.09
N PHE A 10 -19.39 -11.47 -20.73
CA PHE A 10 -20.69 -11.71 -20.07
C PHE A 10 -20.63 -12.84 -19.06
N GLY A 11 -19.68 -13.77 -19.18
CA GLY A 11 -19.39 -14.76 -18.14
C GLY A 11 -18.97 -14.09 -16.85
N PHE A 12 -18.00 -13.17 -16.91
CA PHE A 12 -17.56 -12.40 -15.74
C PHE A 12 -18.67 -11.48 -15.20
N LEU A 13 -19.32 -10.69 -16.07
CA LEU A 13 -20.40 -9.78 -15.65
C LEU A 13 -21.65 -10.51 -15.15
N GLY A 14 -21.88 -11.74 -15.61
CA GLY A 14 -23.00 -12.60 -15.23
C GLY A 14 -22.86 -13.22 -13.84
N ILE A 15 -21.64 -13.23 -13.26
CA ILE A 15 -21.41 -13.63 -11.85
C ILE A 15 -22.05 -12.59 -10.92
N PHE A 16 -21.94 -11.30 -11.26
CA PHE A 16 -22.36 -10.20 -10.39
C PHE A 16 -23.72 -9.58 -10.77
N SER A 17 -24.32 -9.99 -11.89
CA SER A 17 -25.58 -9.40 -12.36
C SER A 17 -26.52 -10.39 -13.02
N ALA A 18 -27.72 -10.51 -12.46
CA ALA A 18 -28.81 -11.31 -13.02
C ALA A 18 -29.18 -10.89 -14.45
N LYS A 19 -29.05 -9.59 -14.77
CA LYS A 19 -29.34 -9.03 -16.09
C LYS A 19 -28.36 -9.50 -17.17
N TYR A 20 -27.08 -9.65 -16.83
CA TYR A 20 -26.06 -10.13 -17.77
C TYR A 20 -26.01 -11.66 -17.88
N ARG A 21 -26.62 -12.37 -16.92
CA ARG A 21 -26.69 -13.84 -16.90
C ARG A 21 -27.47 -14.45 -18.07
N GLU A 22 -28.50 -13.77 -18.55
CA GLU A 22 -29.27 -14.20 -19.74
C GLU A 22 -28.39 -14.17 -21.00
N TYR A 23 -27.70 -13.05 -21.23
CA TYR A 23 -26.76 -12.87 -22.34
C TYR A 23 -25.55 -13.82 -22.25
N ALA A 24 -25.10 -14.14 -21.04
CA ALA A 24 -24.02 -15.09 -20.80
C ALA A 24 -24.42 -16.53 -21.19
N LYS A 25 -25.65 -16.96 -20.89
CA LYS A 25 -26.16 -18.29 -21.27
C LYS A 25 -26.24 -18.47 -22.78
N ASP A 26 -26.73 -17.46 -23.49
CA ASP A 26 -26.82 -17.52 -24.96
C ASP A 26 -25.43 -17.50 -25.61
N SER A 27 -24.51 -16.68 -25.09
CA SER A 27 -23.11 -16.64 -25.54
C SER A 27 -22.38 -17.97 -25.25
N PHE A 28 -22.64 -18.60 -24.10
CA PHE A 28 -22.06 -19.90 -23.73
C PHE A 28 -22.56 -21.03 -24.64
N ARG A 29 -23.85 -21.08 -24.93
CA ARG A 29 -24.42 -22.07 -25.88
C ARG A 29 -23.77 -21.95 -27.25
N CYS A 30 -23.58 -20.73 -27.74
CA CYS A 30 -22.91 -20.52 -29.01
C CYS A 30 -21.42 -20.90 -28.96
N ALA A 31 -20.67 -20.50 -27.93
CA ALA A 31 -19.26 -20.89 -27.76
C ALA A 31 -19.09 -22.42 -27.72
N PHE A 32 -19.96 -23.14 -27.00
CA PHE A 32 -19.93 -24.60 -26.92
C PHE A 32 -20.34 -25.27 -28.25
N ASN A 33 -21.25 -24.68 -29.01
CA ASN A 33 -21.60 -25.14 -30.35
C ASN A 33 -20.46 -24.93 -31.35
N LEU A 34 -19.71 -23.83 -31.25
CA LEU A 34 -18.49 -23.57 -32.05
C LEU A 34 -17.39 -24.60 -31.77
N VAL A 35 -17.17 -24.96 -30.50
CA VAL A 35 -16.26 -26.06 -30.12
C VAL A 35 -16.71 -27.40 -30.72
N LYS A 36 -18.02 -27.58 -30.90
CA LYS A 36 -18.64 -28.75 -31.55
C LYS A 36 -18.81 -28.60 -33.07
N LEU A 37 -18.18 -27.59 -33.71
CA LEU A 37 -18.27 -27.31 -35.15
C LEU A 37 -19.70 -27.14 -35.68
N ARG A 38 -20.65 -26.68 -34.84
CA ARG A 38 -22.02 -26.36 -35.24
C ARG A 38 -22.17 -24.86 -35.51
N PRO A 39 -23.02 -24.45 -36.48
CA PRO A 39 -23.27 -23.04 -36.76
C PRO A 39 -23.97 -22.37 -35.56
N CYS A 40 -23.60 -21.11 -35.29
CA CYS A 40 -24.24 -20.29 -34.29
C CYS A 40 -25.31 -19.38 -34.89
N GLU A 41 -26.55 -19.49 -34.41
CA GLU A 41 -27.66 -18.58 -34.72
C GLU A 41 -27.90 -17.58 -33.57
N SER A 42 -26.89 -16.83 -33.16
CA SER A 42 -27.06 -15.87 -32.06
C SER A 42 -27.53 -14.51 -32.56
N ASP A 43 -28.78 -14.14 -32.28
CA ASP A 43 -29.39 -12.81 -32.56
C ASP A 43 -28.88 -11.69 -31.62
N ILE A 44 -27.83 -11.97 -30.85
CA ILE A 44 -27.30 -11.09 -29.80
C ILE A 44 -26.73 -9.81 -30.40
N ASP A 45 -25.98 -9.92 -31.49
CA ASP A 45 -25.38 -8.77 -32.18
C ASP A 45 -26.45 -7.78 -32.66
N ARG A 46 -27.55 -8.28 -33.24
CA ARG A 46 -28.68 -7.46 -33.67
C ARG A 46 -29.40 -6.82 -32.49
N LYS A 47 -29.71 -7.58 -31.43
CA LYS A 47 -30.36 -7.07 -30.22
C LYS A 47 -29.55 -5.96 -29.53
N ILE A 48 -28.23 -6.13 -29.42
CA ILE A 48 -27.33 -5.13 -28.82
C ILE A 48 -27.26 -3.88 -29.71
N LYS A 49 -27.04 -4.05 -31.02
CA LYS A 49 -27.03 -2.94 -31.98
C LYS A 49 -28.32 -2.14 -31.91
N THR A 50 -29.48 -2.78 -32.00
CA THR A 50 -30.78 -2.10 -32.00
C THR A 50 -31.02 -1.34 -30.69
N LYS A 51 -30.61 -1.89 -29.54
CA LYS A 51 -30.81 -1.25 -28.23
C LYS A 51 -29.87 -0.06 -27.99
N ILE A 52 -28.63 -0.15 -28.50
CA ILE A 52 -27.69 0.98 -28.47
C ILE A 52 -28.20 2.09 -29.39
N ILE A 53 -28.61 1.74 -30.61
CA ILE A 53 -29.13 2.68 -31.61
C ILE A 53 -30.42 3.34 -31.10
N SER A 54 -31.35 2.57 -30.53
CA SER A 54 -32.62 3.11 -30.04
C SER A 54 -32.43 4.18 -28.97
N LYS A 55 -31.37 4.06 -28.16
CA LYS A 55 -31.00 5.06 -27.16
C LYS A 55 -30.17 6.20 -27.74
N LEU A 56 -29.38 5.95 -28.78
CA LEU A 56 -28.49 6.90 -29.43
C LEU A 56 -29.15 7.72 -30.54
N LEU A 57 -30.40 7.42 -30.91
CA LEU A 57 -31.24 8.20 -31.84
C LEU A 57 -31.42 9.67 -31.43
N ARG A 58 -31.22 9.99 -30.15
CA ARG A 58 -31.23 11.37 -29.63
C ARG A 58 -30.08 12.23 -30.20
N PHE A 59 -29.02 11.61 -30.72
CA PHE A 59 -27.85 12.27 -31.31
C PHE A 59 -27.51 11.66 -32.68
N PRO A 60 -28.00 12.24 -33.79
CA PRO A 60 -27.91 11.63 -35.13
C PRO A 60 -26.49 11.55 -35.70
N SER A 61 -25.55 12.35 -35.21
CA SER A 61 -24.13 12.29 -35.58
C SER A 61 -23.43 11.07 -34.94
N ALA A 62 -23.63 10.88 -33.63
CA ALA A 62 -23.06 9.77 -32.88
C ALA A 62 -23.61 8.41 -33.36
N ALA A 63 -24.91 8.34 -33.67
CA ALA A 63 -25.54 7.13 -34.20
C ALA A 63 -24.92 6.69 -35.54
N ARG A 64 -24.66 7.63 -36.46
CA ARG A 64 -23.98 7.35 -37.73
C ARG A 64 -22.54 6.89 -37.53
N PHE A 65 -21.82 7.51 -36.60
CA PHE A 65 -20.43 7.15 -36.30
C PHE A 65 -20.31 5.74 -35.72
N VAL A 66 -21.11 5.41 -34.71
CA VAL A 66 -21.10 4.09 -34.07
C VAL A 66 -21.50 3.00 -35.06
N MET A 67 -22.47 3.26 -35.95
CA MET A 67 -22.84 2.33 -37.02
C MET A 67 -21.70 2.07 -38.01
N LYS A 68 -21.00 3.13 -38.45
CA LYS A 68 -19.91 3.03 -39.43
C LYS A 68 -18.72 2.25 -38.89
N TYR A 69 -18.39 2.44 -37.61
CA TYR A 69 -17.19 1.86 -36.99
C TYR A 69 -17.48 0.78 -35.94
N TYR A 70 -18.70 0.23 -35.90
CA TYR A 70 -19.14 -0.70 -34.84
C TYR A 70 -18.16 -1.86 -34.61
N ASN A 71 -17.73 -2.52 -35.68
CA ASN A 71 -16.82 -3.67 -35.59
C ASN A 71 -15.45 -3.26 -35.03
N VAL A 72 -14.92 -2.11 -35.46
CA VAL A 72 -13.62 -1.60 -35.02
C VAL A 72 -13.69 -1.15 -33.56
N LEU A 73 -14.73 -0.42 -33.19
CA LEU A 73 -14.96 0.02 -31.81
C LEU A 73 -15.09 -1.19 -30.88
N SER A 74 -15.89 -2.19 -31.26
CA SER A 74 -16.03 -3.41 -30.47
C SER A 74 -14.70 -4.15 -30.31
N LEU A 75 -13.86 -4.22 -31.34
CA LEU A 75 -12.54 -4.86 -31.24
C LEU A 75 -11.59 -4.06 -30.34
N ALA A 76 -11.58 -2.72 -30.47
CA ALA A 76 -10.77 -1.84 -29.64
C ALA A 76 -11.11 -1.97 -28.14
N PHE A 77 -12.40 -2.01 -27.80
CA PHE A 77 -12.83 -2.23 -26.42
C PHE A 77 -12.35 -3.57 -25.86
N VAL A 78 -12.36 -4.62 -26.68
CA VAL A 78 -11.92 -5.96 -26.27
C VAL A 78 -10.42 -5.97 -26.02
N ILE A 79 -9.63 -5.40 -26.93
CA ILE A 79 -8.17 -5.28 -26.75
C ILE A 79 -7.85 -4.49 -25.48
N LEU A 80 -8.57 -3.38 -25.24
CA LEU A 80 -8.38 -2.54 -24.05
C LEU A 80 -8.68 -3.31 -22.76
N ILE A 81 -9.74 -4.12 -22.73
CA ILE A 81 -10.08 -4.97 -21.58
C ILE A 81 -8.96 -5.98 -21.30
N PHE A 82 -8.45 -6.66 -22.32
CA PHE A 82 -7.37 -7.65 -22.13
C PHE A 82 -6.05 -7.00 -21.75
N ALA A 83 -5.70 -5.87 -22.37
CA ALA A 83 -4.52 -5.09 -21.98
C ALA A 83 -4.62 -4.65 -20.52
N SER A 84 -5.75 -4.04 -20.14
CA SER A 84 -5.99 -3.64 -18.74
C SER A 84 -5.92 -4.83 -17.78
N GLY A 85 -6.53 -5.96 -18.13
CA GLY A 85 -6.47 -7.18 -17.31
C GLY A 85 -5.04 -7.70 -17.15
N GLY A 86 -4.24 -7.68 -18.23
CA GLY A 86 -2.82 -8.05 -18.20
C GLY A 86 -2.01 -7.16 -17.27
N TYR A 87 -2.19 -5.83 -17.37
CA TYR A 87 -1.54 -4.88 -16.45
C TYR A 87 -1.97 -5.09 -15.01
N SER A 88 -3.25 -5.34 -14.74
CA SER A 88 -3.74 -5.60 -13.37
C SER A 88 -3.15 -6.88 -12.78
N ILE A 89 -3.05 -7.96 -13.56
CA ILE A 89 -2.45 -9.22 -13.09
C ILE A 89 -0.96 -9.05 -12.82
N TYR A 90 -0.23 -8.37 -13.72
CA TYR A 90 1.20 -8.08 -13.54
C TYR A 90 1.45 -7.24 -12.29
N SER A 91 0.64 -6.19 -12.10
CA SER A 91 0.69 -5.34 -10.91
C SER A 91 0.40 -6.12 -9.64
N LEU A 92 -0.58 -7.04 -9.66
CA LEU A 92 -0.89 -7.89 -8.51
C LEU A 92 0.26 -8.86 -8.18
N TYR A 93 0.89 -9.46 -9.20
CA TYR A 93 2.05 -10.32 -9.00
C TYR A 93 3.20 -9.54 -8.34
N ASN A 94 3.51 -8.35 -8.83
CA ASN A 94 4.56 -7.51 -8.25
C ASN A 94 4.23 -7.09 -6.82
N LEU A 95 2.95 -6.81 -6.53
CA LEU A 95 2.51 -6.44 -5.19
C LEU A 95 2.73 -7.59 -4.19
N ILE A 96 2.44 -8.84 -4.60
CA ILE A 96 2.63 -10.02 -3.74
C ILE A 96 4.12 -10.38 -3.59
N ALA A 97 4.92 -10.27 -4.66
CA ALA A 97 6.32 -10.67 -4.65
C ALA A 97 7.26 -9.61 -4.06
N TYR A 98 7.02 -8.33 -4.37
CA TYR A 98 7.92 -7.22 -4.10
C TYR A 98 7.29 -6.11 -3.23
N GLY A 99 5.99 -6.19 -2.92
CA GLY A 99 5.31 -5.16 -2.12
C GLY A 99 5.00 -3.86 -2.87
N THR A 100 5.15 -3.83 -4.20
CA THR A 100 4.89 -2.66 -5.06
C THR A 100 4.19 -3.07 -6.36
N CYS A 101 3.41 -2.16 -6.96
CA CYS A 101 2.71 -2.36 -8.23
C CYS A 101 3.66 -2.30 -9.44
N ASP A 102 4.71 -1.49 -9.31
CA ASP A 102 5.74 -1.25 -10.32
C ASP A 102 7.12 -1.26 -9.66
N VAL A 103 8.06 -1.95 -10.29
CA VAL A 103 9.43 -2.15 -9.80
C VAL A 103 10.32 -0.97 -10.20
N GLU A 104 10.04 -0.31 -11.32
CA GLU A 104 10.83 0.83 -11.79
C GLU A 104 10.42 2.15 -11.11
N HIS A 105 9.13 2.32 -10.80
CA HIS A 105 8.56 3.53 -10.20
C HIS A 105 7.63 3.22 -9.02
N PRO A 106 8.19 2.79 -7.87
CA PRO A 106 7.40 2.35 -6.71
C PRO A 106 6.47 3.42 -6.09
N GLU A 107 6.72 4.71 -6.35
CA GLU A 107 5.89 5.85 -5.94
C GLU A 107 4.53 5.90 -6.65
N ASN A 108 4.39 5.28 -7.82
CA ASN A 108 3.16 5.30 -8.61
C ASN A 108 2.15 4.22 -8.22
N CYS A 109 2.47 3.40 -7.21
CA CYS A 109 1.59 2.35 -6.75
C CYS A 109 0.57 2.91 -5.74
N PRO A 110 -0.73 2.98 -6.07
CA PRO A 110 -1.76 3.38 -5.09
C PRO A 110 -1.93 2.37 -3.95
N PHE A 111 -1.29 1.19 -4.07
CA PHE A 111 -1.27 0.11 -3.10
C PHE A 111 0.10 -0.07 -2.43
N SER A 112 1.11 0.77 -2.74
CA SER A 112 2.35 0.74 -1.97
C SER A 112 2.00 1.25 -0.58
N ALA A 113 2.32 0.47 0.44
CA ALA A 113 2.08 0.88 1.81
C ALA A 113 2.83 2.19 2.05
N PRO A 114 2.08 3.27 2.32
CA PRO A 114 1.86 3.62 3.73
C PRO A 114 0.41 3.97 4.12
N SER A 115 -0.65 3.59 3.39
CA SER A 115 -2.02 4.03 3.78
C SER A 115 -3.20 3.06 3.59
N ALA A 116 -3.02 1.82 3.15
CA ALA A 116 -4.15 0.88 2.99
C ALA A 116 -4.50 0.03 4.23
N CYS A 117 -3.87 0.29 5.37
CA CYS A 117 -4.35 -0.11 6.70
C CYS A 117 -3.97 1.00 7.70
N ILE A 118 -4.69 2.13 7.70
CA ILE A 118 -4.76 2.95 8.90
C ILE A 118 -5.59 2.14 9.90
N ILE A 119 -4.93 1.24 10.63
CA ILE A 119 -5.43 0.82 11.93
C ILE A 119 -5.17 2.03 12.82
N ASN A 120 -6.16 2.92 12.94
CA ASN A 120 -6.19 4.11 13.81
C ASN A 120 -4.85 4.38 14.51
N ALA A 121 -3.88 4.98 13.80
CA ALA A 121 -2.93 5.81 14.50
C ALA A 121 -3.77 6.99 15.00
N SER A 122 -3.82 7.20 16.31
CA SER A 122 -4.53 8.33 16.92
C SER A 122 -4.25 9.61 16.12
N ALA A 123 -5.23 10.52 16.00
CA ALA A 123 -5.08 11.79 15.25
C ALA A 123 -3.84 12.63 15.65
N ASP A 124 -3.24 12.28 16.78
CA ASP A 124 -2.03 12.88 17.36
C ASP A 124 -0.72 12.36 16.74
N ILE A 125 -0.70 11.19 16.06
CA ILE A 125 0.50 10.61 15.42
C ILE A 125 0.42 10.90 13.91
N LYS A 126 1.35 11.72 13.41
CA LYS A 126 1.34 12.24 12.04
C LYS A 126 2.55 11.84 11.23
N THR A 127 3.71 11.72 11.87
CA THR A 127 5.01 11.57 11.22
C THR A 127 5.61 10.18 11.38
N PHE A 128 5.15 9.41 12.36
CA PHE A 128 5.52 8.00 12.49
C PHE A 128 4.74 7.11 11.52
N THR A 129 5.45 6.15 10.93
CA THR A 129 4.86 5.10 10.10
C THR A 129 4.47 3.92 10.97
N ALA A 130 3.20 3.50 10.90
CA ALA A 130 2.69 2.32 11.58
C ALA A 130 2.99 1.04 10.79
N THR A 131 3.29 -0.04 11.49
CA THR A 131 3.57 -1.36 10.93
C THR A 131 2.52 -2.38 11.39
N SER A 132 2.47 -3.53 10.72
CA SER A 132 1.61 -4.66 11.10
C SER A 132 2.24 -5.58 12.16
N TYR A 133 3.45 -5.27 12.65
CA TYR A 133 4.15 -6.13 13.61
C TYR A 133 3.53 -6.01 15.01
N PRO A 134 3.56 -7.10 15.80
CA PRO A 134 3.19 -7.04 17.20
C PRO A 134 4.15 -6.11 17.97
N VAL A 135 3.66 -5.54 19.08
CA VAL A 135 4.49 -4.68 19.93
C VAL A 135 5.64 -5.48 20.52
N CYS A 136 6.87 -5.13 20.12
CA CYS A 136 8.09 -5.66 20.73
C CYS A 136 8.16 -5.19 22.18
N LYS A 137 8.34 -6.16 23.09
CA LYS A 137 8.51 -5.90 24.51
C LYS A 137 9.87 -6.44 24.98
N GLU A 138 10.48 -5.73 25.91
CA GLU A 138 11.71 -6.10 26.60
C GLU A 138 11.47 -5.87 28.09
N ASP A 139 11.74 -6.89 28.91
CA ASP A 139 11.38 -6.90 30.34
C ASP A 139 9.89 -6.60 30.62
N GLY A 140 9.02 -7.04 29.70
CA GLY A 140 7.57 -6.85 29.79
C GLY A 140 7.07 -5.45 29.39
N LYS A 141 7.98 -4.51 29.09
CA LYS A 141 7.68 -3.13 28.69
C LYS A 141 7.89 -2.93 27.18
N PRO A 142 7.16 -2.03 26.50
CA PRO A 142 7.42 -1.70 25.11
C PRO A 142 8.86 -1.23 24.89
N LEU A 143 9.51 -1.76 23.85
CA LEU A 143 10.88 -1.40 23.46
C LEU A 143 10.89 -0.13 22.61
N VAL A 144 11.63 0.90 23.01
CA VAL A 144 11.75 2.17 22.28
C VAL A 144 13.22 2.47 21.99
N ILE A 145 13.56 2.77 20.75
CA ILE A 145 14.96 2.93 20.34
C ILE A 145 15.14 4.16 19.46
N LEU A 146 16.18 4.95 19.76
CA LEU A 146 16.76 5.94 18.86
C LEU A 146 18.13 5.44 18.38
N PHE A 147 18.32 5.43 17.06
CA PHE A 147 19.63 5.25 16.43
C PHE A 147 20.15 6.60 15.95
N SER A 148 21.35 6.97 16.38
CA SER A 148 22.00 8.25 16.09
C SER A 148 23.48 8.08 15.75
N THR A 149 24.16 9.20 15.47
CA THR A 149 25.62 9.28 15.41
C THR A 149 26.11 10.55 16.08
N SER A 150 27.34 10.54 16.59
CA SER A 150 27.96 11.65 17.33
C SER A 150 28.15 12.92 16.49
N PHE A 151 28.30 12.77 15.17
CA PHE A 151 28.58 13.86 14.23
C PHE A 151 27.34 14.35 13.46
N CYS A 152 26.15 13.80 13.72
CA CYS A 152 24.91 14.13 13.02
C CYS A 152 24.22 15.35 13.67
N PRO A 153 24.04 16.48 12.94
CA PRO A 153 23.41 17.69 13.50
C PRO A 153 21.96 17.47 13.93
N HIS A 154 21.18 16.75 13.12
CA HIS A 154 19.79 16.39 13.43
C HIS A 154 19.69 15.55 14.70
N CYS A 155 20.68 14.68 14.92
CA CYS A 155 20.79 13.81 16.08
C CYS A 155 21.15 14.60 17.34
N ALA A 156 22.06 15.57 17.22
CA ALA A 156 22.39 16.50 18.30
C ALA A 156 21.17 17.36 18.70
N TRP A 157 20.33 17.75 17.73
CA TRP A 157 19.12 18.54 17.98
C TRP A 157 18.04 17.74 18.73
N ILE A 158 17.73 16.51 18.30
CA ILE A 158 16.64 15.72 18.87
C ILE A 158 17.04 14.82 20.05
N GLY A 159 18.32 14.47 20.15
CA GLY A 159 18.85 13.52 21.14
C GLY A 159 18.45 13.84 22.58
N PRO A 160 18.70 15.08 23.08
CA PRO A 160 18.34 15.44 24.45
C PRO A 160 16.85 15.29 24.76
N THR A 161 15.97 15.62 23.80
CA THR A 161 14.51 15.48 23.97
C THR A 161 14.09 14.02 24.03
N PHE A 162 14.73 13.16 23.24
CA PHE A 162 14.49 11.72 23.33
C PHE A 162 14.98 11.16 24.67
N ASP A 163 16.16 11.58 25.14
CA ASP A 163 16.74 11.15 26.41
C ASP A 163 15.85 11.57 27.60
N GLU A 164 15.33 12.80 27.57
CA GLU A 164 14.35 13.31 28.54
C GLU A 164 13.06 12.48 28.53
N PHE A 165 12.49 12.22 27.34
CA PHE A 165 11.30 11.39 27.19
C PHE A 165 11.50 9.96 27.72
N ALA A 166 12.67 9.38 27.46
CA ALA A 166 13.04 8.04 27.92
C ALA A 166 13.14 7.98 29.45
N GLU A 167 13.77 8.97 30.07
CA GLU A 167 13.92 9.06 31.52
C GLU A 167 12.57 9.27 32.23
N GLU A 168 11.72 10.16 31.70
CA GLU A 168 10.36 10.40 32.24
C GLU A 168 9.46 9.17 32.18
N ASN A 169 9.73 8.26 31.23
CA ASN A 169 8.91 7.08 30.99
C ASN A 169 9.62 5.76 31.31
N LYS A 170 10.77 5.78 32.00
CA LYS A 170 11.56 4.58 32.35
C LYS A 170 10.78 3.46 33.07
N ASP A 171 9.73 3.84 33.80
CA ASP A 171 8.86 2.88 34.48
C ASP A 171 7.88 2.18 33.54
N LYS A 172 7.62 2.77 32.37
CA LYS A 172 6.63 2.30 31.37
C LYS A 172 7.27 1.64 30.15
N ILE A 173 8.48 2.05 29.75
CA ILE A 173 9.19 1.56 28.57
C ILE A 173 10.58 1.05 28.89
N THR A 174 11.12 0.24 27.97
CA THR A 174 12.54 -0.08 27.91
C THR A 174 13.13 0.70 26.74
N ALA A 175 13.99 1.68 27.02
CA ALA A 175 14.50 2.61 26.03
C ALA A 175 16.00 2.43 25.77
N TYR A 176 16.43 2.65 24.53
CA TYR A 176 17.85 2.70 24.15
C TYR A 176 18.12 3.88 23.22
N HIS A 177 19.25 4.56 23.41
CA HIS A 177 19.77 5.54 22.48
C HIS A 177 21.13 5.07 21.99
N TRP A 178 21.11 4.30 20.89
CA TRP A 178 22.32 3.73 20.31
C TRP A 178 23.00 4.73 19.38
N ASP A 179 24.23 5.10 19.72
CA ASP A 179 25.14 5.79 18.84
C ASP A 179 25.84 4.75 17.93
N LEU A 180 25.62 4.84 16.62
CA LEU A 180 26.12 3.85 15.67
C LEU A 180 27.63 3.93 15.43
N ASP A 181 28.27 5.07 15.68
CA ASP A 181 29.71 5.23 15.50
C ASP A 181 30.50 4.86 16.75
N THR A 182 30.04 5.28 17.93
CA THR A 182 30.68 4.90 19.21
C THR A 182 30.28 3.50 19.67
N LYS A 183 29.12 3.00 19.22
CA LYS A 183 28.46 1.74 19.60
C LYS A 183 27.98 1.72 21.05
N ASP A 184 27.76 2.91 21.60
CA ASP A 184 27.43 3.16 22.99
C ASP A 184 25.93 3.46 23.16
N ASN A 185 25.35 3.06 24.29
CA ASN A 185 24.01 3.43 24.68
C ASN A 185 24.04 4.69 25.55
N ARG A 186 23.65 5.82 24.96
CA ARG A 186 23.73 7.13 25.62
C ARG A 186 22.78 7.31 26.81
N LEU A 187 21.82 6.41 27.01
CA LEU A 187 20.92 6.45 28.16
C LEU A 187 21.55 5.86 29.43
N THR A 188 22.63 5.09 29.30
CA THR A 188 23.32 4.47 30.43
C THR A 188 24.67 5.14 30.68
N GLY A 189 25.15 5.07 31.93
CA GLY A 189 26.51 5.49 32.26
C GLY A 189 27.57 4.41 31.99
N GLU A 190 27.15 3.20 31.62
CA GLU A 190 28.02 2.12 31.19
C GLU A 190 28.41 2.35 29.73
N VAL A 191 29.68 2.16 29.39
CA VAL A 191 30.17 2.34 28.02
C VAL A 191 30.16 0.99 27.31
N GLU A 192 29.30 0.83 26.31
CA GLU A 192 29.28 -0.36 25.47
C GLU A 192 30.27 -0.25 24.31
N THR A 193 30.84 -1.39 23.90
CA THR A 193 31.77 -1.48 22.76
C THR A 193 31.13 -2.10 21.51
N SER A 194 29.88 -2.52 21.62
CA SER A 194 29.14 -3.17 20.54
C SER A 194 27.64 -3.07 20.74
N ILE A 195 26.93 -2.73 19.67
CA ILE A 195 25.46 -2.80 19.62
C ILE A 195 25.04 -4.26 19.39
N PRO A 196 24.21 -4.85 20.26
CA PRO A 196 23.65 -6.18 20.04
C PRO A 196 22.98 -6.33 18.67
N SER A 197 23.18 -7.49 18.02
CA SER A 197 22.66 -7.77 16.67
C SER A 197 21.15 -7.57 16.55
N LYS A 198 20.40 -7.93 17.60
CA LYS A 198 18.95 -7.74 17.72
C LYS A 198 18.52 -6.30 17.38
N TYR A 199 19.24 -5.29 17.87
CA TYR A 199 18.90 -3.89 17.63
C TYR A 199 19.35 -3.42 16.24
N LEU A 200 20.50 -3.90 15.76
CA LEU A 200 20.95 -3.62 14.39
C LEU A 200 20.00 -4.20 13.33
N ASP A 201 19.39 -5.35 13.60
CA ASP A 201 18.40 -5.95 12.71
C ASP A 201 17.11 -5.12 12.66
N ILE A 202 16.68 -4.55 13.79
CA ILE A 202 15.57 -3.57 13.85
C ILE A 202 15.90 -2.33 13.01
N TYR A 203 17.11 -1.77 13.18
CA TYR A 203 17.56 -0.61 12.42
C TYR A 203 17.53 -0.86 10.91
N LYS A 204 18.17 -1.94 10.45
CA LYS A 204 18.22 -2.30 9.02
C LYS A 204 16.85 -2.63 8.43
N LYS A 205 15.97 -3.21 9.23
CA LYS A 205 14.62 -3.60 8.80
C LYS A 205 13.74 -2.39 8.49
N PHE A 206 13.79 -1.36 9.34
CA PHE A 206 12.96 -0.16 9.18
C PHE A 206 13.66 0.94 8.38
N ASN A 207 15.00 0.91 8.31
CA ASN A 207 15.80 1.87 7.55
C ASN A 207 16.88 1.15 6.71
N PRO A 208 16.53 0.63 5.53
CA PRO A 208 17.48 -0.04 4.63
C PRO A 208 18.58 0.91 4.14
N ASP A 209 18.29 2.22 4.08
CA ASP A 209 19.21 3.28 3.62
C ASP A 209 20.21 3.72 4.70
N ARG A 210 20.02 3.24 5.95
CA ARG A 210 20.92 3.45 7.09
C ARG A 210 21.19 4.92 7.41
N THR A 211 20.16 5.75 7.33
CA THR A 211 20.18 7.15 7.71
C THR A 211 19.88 7.36 9.21
N VAL A 212 20.32 8.49 9.76
CA VAL A 212 20.08 8.88 11.16
C VAL A 212 19.57 10.32 11.23
N PRO A 213 18.75 10.69 12.25
CA PRO A 213 18.25 9.83 13.32
C PRO A 213 17.16 8.87 12.85
N THR A 214 17.10 7.67 13.44
CA THR A 214 16.02 6.71 13.19
C THR A 214 15.37 6.27 14.49
N PHE A 215 14.05 6.34 14.57
CA PHE A 215 13.25 5.98 15.73
C PHE A 215 12.52 4.66 15.47
N ALA A 216 12.52 3.77 16.45
CA ALA A 216 11.75 2.53 16.45
C ALA A 216 11.01 2.36 17.77
N PHE A 217 9.69 2.46 17.74
CA PHE A 217 8.79 2.45 18.89
C PHE A 217 7.95 1.16 18.86
N GLY A 218 8.28 0.24 19.76
CA GLY A 218 7.65 -1.06 19.93
C GLY A 218 7.68 -1.95 18.69
N CYS A 219 8.61 -1.74 17.75
CA CYS A 219 8.57 -2.30 16.37
C CYS A 219 7.28 -2.02 15.57
N LYS A 220 6.34 -1.29 16.16
CA LYS A 220 5.01 -1.00 15.61
C LYS A 220 4.98 0.36 14.95
N TYR A 221 5.76 1.31 15.44
CA TYR A 221 5.92 2.63 14.86
C TYR A 221 7.40 2.88 14.59
N TYR A 222 7.72 3.47 13.44
CA TYR A 222 9.07 3.91 13.14
C TYR A 222 9.06 5.24 12.41
N ARG A 223 10.17 5.99 12.52
CA ARG A 223 10.36 7.24 11.79
C ARG A 223 11.82 7.42 11.42
N ILE A 224 12.05 7.86 10.19
CA ILE A 224 13.38 8.22 9.69
C ILE A 224 13.44 9.75 9.65
N GLY A 225 14.44 10.32 10.29
CA GLY A 225 14.62 11.77 10.42
C GLY A 225 13.75 12.41 11.52
N THR A 226 13.86 13.73 11.57
CA THR A 226 13.10 14.63 12.45
C THR A 226 11.87 15.16 11.71
N ALA A 227 10.80 15.45 12.43
CA ALA A 227 9.56 15.98 11.88
C ALA A 227 9.46 17.50 11.98
N TYR A 228 9.92 18.05 13.11
CA TYR A 228 9.64 19.44 13.48
C TYR A 228 10.89 20.33 13.58
N GLU A 229 12.02 19.85 13.08
CA GLU A 229 13.29 20.57 13.11
C GLU A 229 13.26 21.85 12.29
N ALA A 230 12.59 21.84 11.13
CA ALA A 230 12.42 23.03 10.30
C ALA A 230 11.66 24.16 11.01
N GLN A 231 10.81 23.83 11.99
CA GLN A 231 10.12 24.80 12.84
C GLN A 231 10.81 24.99 14.20
N ASN A 232 11.94 24.31 14.44
CA ASN A 232 12.65 24.26 15.71
C ASN A 232 11.73 23.95 16.90
N ASN A 233 10.80 23.01 16.73
CA ASN A 233 9.77 22.71 17.72
C ASN A 233 9.98 21.34 18.37
N LEU A 234 10.84 21.29 19.39
CA LEU A 234 11.10 20.10 20.19
C LEU A 234 9.90 19.68 21.05
N THR A 235 9.03 20.62 21.42
CA THR A 235 7.80 20.31 22.17
C THR A 235 6.87 19.42 21.36
N ALA A 236 6.66 19.74 20.07
CA ALA A 236 5.84 18.92 19.18
C ALA A 236 6.46 17.52 18.94
N GLU A 237 7.79 17.42 18.88
CA GLU A 237 8.47 16.12 18.81
C GLU A 237 8.16 15.26 20.05
N LYS A 238 8.32 15.84 21.24
CA LYS A 238 8.05 15.15 22.51
C LYS A 238 6.58 14.77 22.64
N GLU A 239 5.66 15.66 22.27
CA GLU A 239 4.22 15.39 22.26
C GLU A 239 3.85 14.22 21.35
N GLU A 240 4.48 14.10 20.20
CA GLU A 240 4.26 12.98 19.29
C GLU A 240 4.87 11.68 19.84
N PHE A 241 6.05 11.71 20.48
CA PHE A 241 6.60 10.54 21.18
C PHE A 241 5.65 10.04 22.26
N GLU A 242 5.06 10.95 23.04
CA GLU A 242 4.05 10.64 24.04
C GLU A 242 2.77 10.06 23.41
N ALA A 243 2.35 10.58 22.26
CA ALA A 243 1.20 10.03 21.53
C ALA A 243 1.45 8.58 21.07
N VAL A 244 2.62 8.30 20.50
CA VAL A 244 3.02 6.94 20.12
C VAL A 244 3.08 6.03 21.34
N LEU A 245 3.64 6.50 22.45
CA LEU A 245 3.69 5.74 23.70
C LEU A 245 2.29 5.38 24.22
N ARG A 246 1.35 6.32 24.22
CA ARG A 246 -0.04 6.06 24.63
C ARG A 246 -0.66 4.94 23.80
N GLU A 247 -0.40 4.86 22.51
CA GLU A 247 -0.89 3.79 21.64
C GLU A 247 -0.19 2.44 21.90
N LEU A 248 1.11 2.45 22.21
CA LEU A 248 1.84 1.24 22.59
C LEU A 248 1.33 0.63 23.89
N LEU A 249 0.96 1.46 24.88
CA LEU A 249 0.48 0.99 26.18
C LEU A 249 -0.96 0.45 26.16
N LYS A 250 -1.75 0.77 25.12
CA LYS A 250 -3.10 0.19 24.91
C LYS A 250 -3.05 -1.25 24.38
N SER A 251 -1.90 -1.71 23.87
CA SER A 251 -1.70 -2.98 23.16
C SER A 251 -1.17 -4.11 24.05
#